data_AF-A0A430F511-F1
#
_entry.id   AF-A0A430F511-F1
#
_cell.length_a   1.000
_cell.length_b   1.000
_cell.length_c   1.000
_cell.angle_alpha   90.00
_cell.angle_beta   90.00
_cell.angle_gamma   90.00
#
_symmetry.space_group_name_H-M   'P 1'
#
loop_
_entity.id
_entity.type
_entity.pdbx_description
1 polymer ?
#
loop_
_entity_poly.entity_id
_entity_poly.type
_entity_poly.pdbx_seq_one_letter_code
_entity_poly.pdbx_strand_id
1 'polypeptide(L)'
;MAYRDGWNFFLYDTMTGLLAEQIDVPAFTWSMSVSDASFSTTKDKGFGIDDVSGLELPWGQIPGVDAAARASALMPYKRGLVAFWHAQTDDVNMPGRPVLGGALGVRKSSQLDVSVPFVSMLAMLEDRYLVHEGCFGKGAGNSSPDEFRWVDLSYRALACETIRQCTEVKPGGELPIDLPYLGEKGTHQLPEMAGDEEDATESSEKTVKTVDKSDGWVTTTTEGDTVTVVDHTDKVTSKTVTVKEQYTVWENGKRVTRTRDVQKTIRTGRTVTEVKTVTKPKGSYMVEKTVTKTVTTYSYDGAGKETGSTKKTEGPTTTVEQKPVEVRYRDFNVTNHRCADILRAIANSAGGPDMQFRPYLTEDGQHIRYRFLAGSDGDVYLHQDKRLSLAYAAGEACTLENITVDRAQPMMRVYGVGAGTGSGTLTYLAEDLSLVNRHDPWPLVETTFQDSKAEEIGLLRSGATAVLYANREPLMQVKGEINAFDESAGVPLHPLGSFWPGEMFDVSIQGFPDLPDGVYGMRLMQMSGDETGKVELTFDIMADPVT
;
A
#
# COMPACT_ATOMS: atom_id res chain seq x y z
N MET A 1 -30.66 -5.71 -28.06
CA MET A 1 -29.73 -6.34 -29.03
C MET A 1 -28.94 -7.33 -28.20
N ALA A 2 -28.91 -8.61 -28.57
CA ALA A 2 -28.20 -9.61 -27.75
C ALA A 2 -26.70 -9.46 -27.97
N TYR A 3 -25.90 -9.55 -26.89
CA TYR A 3 -24.45 -9.55 -27.00
C TYR A 3 -23.95 -10.90 -27.53
N ARG A 4 -22.78 -10.87 -28.17
CA ARG A 4 -22.16 -12.06 -28.76
C ARG A 4 -21.33 -12.76 -27.70
N ASP A 5 -21.33 -14.09 -27.69
CA ASP A 5 -20.41 -14.87 -26.86
C ASP A 5 -18.95 -14.62 -27.22
N GLY A 6 -18.11 -14.60 -26.19
CA GLY A 6 -16.70 -14.23 -26.26
C GLY A 6 -16.46 -12.75 -25.95
N TRP A 7 -15.49 -12.15 -26.63
CA TRP A 7 -15.03 -10.79 -26.33
C TRP A 7 -16.01 -9.71 -26.80
N ASN A 8 -16.35 -8.81 -25.88
CA ASN A 8 -17.10 -7.58 -26.16
C ASN A 8 -16.34 -6.37 -25.61
N PHE A 9 -16.12 -5.35 -26.44
CA PHE A 9 -15.35 -4.17 -26.06
C PHE A 9 -16.23 -2.92 -26.02
N PHE A 10 -16.02 -2.10 -24.99
CA PHE A 10 -16.73 -0.84 -24.85
C PHE A 10 -15.76 0.28 -24.57
N LEU A 11 -16.02 1.43 -25.19
CA LEU A 11 -15.45 2.68 -24.71
C LEU A 11 -16.15 3.07 -23.41
N TYR A 12 -15.43 3.75 -22.53
CA TYR A 12 -16.01 4.31 -21.31
C TYR A 12 -15.35 5.64 -20.93
N ASP A 13 -16.01 6.42 -20.10
CA ASP A 13 -15.47 7.63 -19.51
C ASP A 13 -14.63 7.28 -18.27
N THR A 14 -13.33 7.58 -18.30
CA THR A 14 -12.36 7.11 -17.28
C THR A 14 -12.58 7.69 -15.90
N MET A 15 -13.26 8.84 -15.80
CA MET A 15 -13.53 9.52 -14.54
C MET A 15 -14.78 8.96 -13.87
N THR A 16 -15.84 8.80 -14.65
CA THR A 16 -17.16 8.37 -14.13
C THR A 16 -17.36 6.86 -14.17
N GLY A 17 -16.61 6.16 -15.01
CA GLY A 17 -16.83 4.75 -15.32
C GLY A 17 -17.96 4.50 -16.32
N LEU A 18 -18.66 5.54 -16.79
CA LEU A 18 -19.84 5.38 -17.64
C LEU A 18 -19.48 4.74 -18.98
N LEU A 19 -20.10 3.59 -19.27
CA LEU A 19 -19.99 2.90 -20.54
C LEU A 19 -20.59 3.75 -21.66
N ALA A 20 -19.91 3.74 -22.79
CA ALA A 20 -20.31 4.40 -24.01
C ALA A 20 -20.58 3.35 -25.11
N GLU A 21 -20.26 3.69 -26.35
CA GLU A 21 -20.52 2.81 -27.50
C GLU A 21 -19.63 1.56 -27.48
N GLN A 22 -20.23 0.44 -27.89
CA GLN A 22 -19.48 -0.78 -28.19
C GLN A 22 -18.54 -0.52 -29.37
N ILE A 23 -17.34 -1.05 -29.29
CA ILE A 23 -16.32 -0.94 -30.34
C ILE A 23 -15.89 -2.33 -30.78
N ASP A 24 -15.64 -2.51 -32.08
CA ASP A 24 -15.14 -3.77 -32.62
C ASP A 24 -13.60 -3.72 -32.66
N VAL A 25 -12.97 -4.68 -31.98
CA VAL A 25 -11.51 -4.81 -31.91
C VAL A 25 -11.15 -6.13 -32.60
N PRO A 26 -10.74 -6.08 -33.88
CA PRO A 26 -10.67 -7.28 -34.72
C PRO A 26 -9.54 -8.24 -34.35
N ALA A 27 -8.45 -7.72 -33.78
CA ALA A 27 -7.30 -8.49 -33.32
C ALA A 27 -6.66 -7.77 -32.13
N PHE A 28 -6.26 -8.52 -31.11
CA PHE A 28 -5.58 -8.00 -29.94
C PHE A 28 -4.91 -9.14 -29.18
N THR A 29 -3.87 -8.83 -28.41
CA THR A 29 -3.28 -9.75 -27.42
C THR A 29 -3.36 -9.12 -26.04
N TRP A 30 -3.52 -9.93 -25.01
CA TRP A 30 -3.71 -9.45 -23.64
C TRP A 30 -2.90 -10.25 -22.64
N SER A 31 -2.62 -9.64 -21.50
CA SER A 31 -2.01 -10.30 -20.36
C SER A 31 -2.45 -9.64 -19.03
N MET A 32 -2.29 -10.37 -17.94
CA MET A 32 -2.42 -9.83 -16.60
C MET A 32 -1.56 -10.64 -15.64
N SER A 33 -0.96 -9.95 -14.67
CA SER A 33 -0.14 -10.53 -13.62
C SER A 33 -0.68 -10.15 -12.24
N VAL A 34 -0.03 -10.65 -11.19
CA VAL A 34 -0.37 -10.33 -9.79
C VAL A 34 -0.16 -8.83 -9.51
N SER A 35 0.83 -8.21 -10.13
CA SER A 35 1.25 -6.82 -9.84
C SER A 35 0.67 -5.77 -10.79
N ASP A 36 0.23 -6.15 -11.99
CA ASP A 36 -0.48 -5.26 -12.93
C ASP A 36 -1.19 -6.04 -14.05
N ALA A 37 -2.10 -5.40 -14.77
CA ALA A 37 -2.78 -5.93 -15.96
C ALA A 37 -2.34 -5.19 -17.24
N SER A 38 -1.82 -5.90 -18.26
CA SER A 38 -1.13 -5.31 -19.44
C SER A 38 -1.27 -6.17 -20.73
N PHE A 39 -1.28 -5.60 -21.94
CA PHE A 39 -1.66 -6.27 -23.22
C PHE A 39 -0.56 -6.29 -24.34
N SER A 40 0.52 -7.09 -24.31
CA SER A 40 1.70 -6.88 -25.21
C SER A 40 1.87 -7.83 -26.44
N THR A 41 2.76 -7.48 -27.41
CA THR A 41 3.33 -8.37 -28.45
C THR A 41 4.88 -8.37 -28.56
N THR A 42 5.43 -9.59 -28.58
CA THR A 42 6.76 -10.11 -28.99
C THR A 42 8.09 -9.62 -28.40
N LYS A 43 8.66 -10.53 -27.58
CA LYS A 43 10.09 -10.90 -27.36
C LYS A 43 11.10 -9.77 -27.07
N ASP A 44 11.40 -9.55 -25.80
CA ASP A 44 12.67 -9.97 -25.21
C ASP A 44 12.65 -9.95 -23.66
N LYS A 45 13.64 -10.57 -23.04
CA LYS A 45 13.72 -10.91 -21.60
C LYS A 45 13.85 -9.69 -20.64
N GLY A 46 13.08 -9.71 -19.55
CA GLY A 46 13.50 -9.13 -18.25
C GLY A 46 12.58 -8.06 -17.64
N PHE A 47 12.17 -8.33 -16.39
CA PHE A 47 11.71 -7.41 -15.33
C PHE A 47 10.78 -6.24 -15.70
N GLY A 48 9.52 -6.33 -15.26
CA GLY A 48 8.68 -5.16 -14.95
C GLY A 48 8.31 -4.28 -16.15
N ILE A 49 8.02 -4.89 -17.29
CA ILE A 49 7.56 -4.18 -18.48
C ILE A 49 6.16 -4.71 -18.83
N ASP A 50 5.19 -3.97 -18.33
CA ASP A 50 3.77 -4.10 -18.62
C ASP A 50 3.45 -3.27 -19.87
N ASP A 51 3.53 -3.88 -21.05
CA ASP A 51 3.30 -3.19 -22.31
C ASP A 51 1.92 -3.49 -22.91
N VAL A 52 1.34 -2.50 -23.59
CA VAL A 52 0.30 -2.73 -24.60
C VAL A 52 0.79 -2.34 -25.98
N SER A 53 0.75 -3.27 -26.93
CA SER A 53 1.02 -2.95 -28.33
C SER A 53 -0.15 -3.34 -29.23
N GLY A 54 -0.65 -2.40 -30.03
CA GLY A 54 -1.37 -2.75 -31.26
C GLY A 54 -2.89 -2.82 -31.19
N LEU A 55 -3.57 -1.98 -30.40
CA LEU A 55 -4.96 -1.64 -30.73
C LEU A 55 -4.95 -0.77 -32.00
N GLU A 56 -4.65 -1.38 -33.13
CA GLU A 56 -4.65 -0.76 -34.44
C GLU A 56 -6.06 -0.90 -35.01
N LEU A 57 -6.82 0.18 -34.85
CA LEU A 57 -8.23 0.19 -35.20
C LEU A 57 -8.42 0.91 -36.54
N PRO A 58 -9.03 0.26 -37.54
CA PRO A 58 -9.49 0.95 -38.73
C PRO A 58 -10.49 2.05 -38.37
N TRP A 59 -10.46 3.18 -39.09
CA TRP A 59 -11.40 4.29 -38.83
C TRP A 59 -12.88 3.90 -38.95
N GLY A 60 -13.20 2.81 -39.66
CA GLY A 60 -14.56 2.28 -39.78
C GLY A 60 -15.09 1.63 -38.50
N GLN A 61 -14.20 1.22 -37.58
CA GLN A 61 -14.57 0.61 -36.30
C GLN A 61 -14.71 1.64 -35.18
N ILE A 62 -14.21 2.86 -35.39
CA ILE A 62 -14.29 3.92 -34.40
C ILE A 62 -15.67 4.59 -34.47
N PRO A 63 -16.41 4.69 -33.36
CA PRO A 63 -17.69 5.36 -33.34
C PRO A 63 -17.55 6.85 -33.69
N GLY A 64 -18.54 7.37 -34.42
CA GLY A 64 -18.59 8.77 -34.87
C GLY A 64 -18.67 8.93 -36.38
N VAL A 65 -19.57 9.84 -36.79
CA VAL A 65 -19.87 10.14 -38.21
C VAL A 65 -18.90 11.13 -38.86
N ASP A 66 -18.11 11.85 -38.05
CA ASP A 66 -17.14 12.83 -38.51
C ASP A 66 -15.82 12.75 -37.72
N ALA A 67 -14.83 13.52 -38.16
CA ALA A 67 -13.51 13.53 -37.54
C ALA A 67 -13.52 14.01 -36.08
N ALA A 68 -14.41 14.95 -35.72
CA ALA A 68 -14.50 15.48 -34.37
C ALA A 68 -15.10 14.45 -33.39
N ALA A 69 -16.15 13.75 -33.82
CA ALA A 69 -16.77 12.67 -33.07
C ALA A 69 -15.79 11.52 -32.81
N ARG A 70 -15.07 11.06 -33.85
CA ARG A 70 -14.04 10.02 -33.72
C ARG A 70 -12.89 10.46 -32.80
N ALA A 71 -12.45 11.71 -32.94
CA ALA A 71 -11.42 12.26 -32.07
C ALA A 71 -11.87 12.32 -30.61
N SER A 72 -13.14 12.62 -30.36
CA SER A 72 -13.78 12.64 -29.03
C SER A 72 -13.93 11.25 -28.42
N ALA A 73 -14.27 10.24 -29.23
CA ALA A 73 -14.38 8.85 -28.81
C ALA A 73 -13.04 8.26 -28.35
N LEU A 74 -11.94 8.72 -28.97
CA LEU A 74 -10.59 8.22 -28.69
C LEU A 74 -9.72 9.20 -27.91
N MET A 75 -10.30 10.13 -27.13
CA MET A 75 -9.53 11.11 -26.37
C MET A 75 -8.62 10.40 -25.36
N PRO A 76 -7.28 10.53 -25.47
CA PRO A 76 -6.36 9.90 -24.53
C PRO A 76 -6.66 10.30 -23.08
N TYR A 77 -6.55 9.36 -22.15
CA TYR A 77 -6.77 9.44 -20.71
C TYR A 77 -8.20 9.83 -20.25
N LYS A 78 -8.99 10.48 -21.10
CA LYS A 78 -10.40 10.82 -20.85
C LYS A 78 -11.35 9.68 -21.22
N ARG A 79 -10.94 8.88 -22.19
CA ARG A 79 -11.68 7.69 -22.65
C ARG A 79 -10.85 6.47 -22.33
N GLY A 80 -11.54 5.39 -22.00
CA GLY A 80 -10.94 4.10 -21.73
C GLY A 80 -11.57 3.02 -22.58
N LEU A 81 -10.95 1.85 -22.54
CA LEU A 81 -11.44 0.62 -23.15
C LEU A 81 -11.58 -0.42 -22.05
N VAL A 82 -12.69 -1.14 -22.07
CA VAL A 82 -12.94 -2.29 -21.21
C VAL A 82 -13.29 -3.50 -22.08
N ALA A 83 -12.67 -4.63 -21.76
CA ALA A 83 -12.90 -5.92 -22.39
C ALA A 83 -13.76 -6.79 -21.46
N PHE A 84 -14.89 -7.23 -21.99
CA PHE A 84 -15.78 -8.17 -21.33
C PHE A 84 -15.68 -9.53 -22.00
N TRP A 85 -15.80 -10.58 -21.19
CA TRP A 85 -16.06 -11.92 -21.65
C TRP A 85 -17.53 -12.26 -21.40
N HIS A 86 -18.27 -12.52 -22.47
CA HIS A 86 -19.65 -13.00 -22.40
C HIS A 86 -19.66 -14.51 -22.57
N ALA A 87 -20.08 -15.23 -21.53
CA ALA A 87 -20.30 -16.67 -21.62
C ALA A 87 -21.75 -16.97 -22.06
N GLN A 88 -21.99 -18.16 -22.61
CA GLN A 88 -23.33 -18.57 -23.07
C GLN A 88 -24.41 -18.51 -21.99
N THR A 89 -24.02 -18.64 -20.71
CA THR A 89 -24.92 -18.59 -19.56
C THR A 89 -25.20 -17.18 -19.04
N ASP A 90 -24.47 -16.18 -19.53
CA ASP A 90 -24.66 -14.79 -19.08
C ASP A 90 -25.98 -14.23 -19.65
N ASP A 91 -26.51 -13.19 -18.99
CA ASP A 91 -27.70 -12.48 -19.50
C ASP A 91 -27.36 -11.86 -20.85
N VAL A 92 -28.08 -12.27 -21.89
CA VAL A 92 -27.93 -11.79 -23.27
C VAL A 92 -28.02 -10.27 -23.43
N ASN A 93 -28.59 -9.56 -22.45
CA ASN A 93 -28.71 -8.10 -22.44
C ASN A 93 -27.60 -7.40 -21.65
N MET A 94 -26.66 -8.15 -21.09
CA MET A 94 -25.50 -7.63 -20.35
C MET A 94 -24.21 -7.90 -21.14
N PRO A 95 -23.20 -7.02 -21.05
CA PRO A 95 -21.98 -7.13 -21.86
C PRO A 95 -21.10 -8.33 -21.51
N GLY A 96 -21.38 -9.04 -20.42
CA GLY A 96 -20.57 -10.12 -19.86
C GLY A 96 -19.80 -9.67 -18.61
N ARG A 97 -18.78 -10.43 -18.23
CA ARG A 97 -17.91 -10.12 -17.08
C ARG A 97 -16.71 -9.30 -17.54
N PRO A 98 -16.40 -8.17 -16.89
CA PRO A 98 -15.21 -7.42 -17.24
C PRO A 98 -13.98 -8.21 -16.84
N VAL A 99 -13.08 -8.39 -17.80
CA VAL A 99 -11.82 -9.11 -17.60
C VAL A 99 -10.70 -8.10 -17.40
N LEU A 100 -10.67 -7.07 -18.23
CA LEU A 100 -9.63 -6.06 -18.29
C LEU A 100 -10.23 -4.69 -18.61
N GLY A 101 -9.65 -3.63 -18.07
CA GLY A 101 -10.04 -2.28 -18.45
C GLY A 101 -9.02 -1.24 -18.04
N GLY A 102 -8.93 -0.15 -18.79
CA GLY A 102 -7.95 0.90 -18.57
C GLY A 102 -8.22 2.11 -19.45
N ALA A 103 -7.38 3.13 -19.35
CA ALA A 103 -7.50 4.32 -20.19
C ALA A 103 -6.87 4.10 -21.57
N LEU A 104 -7.32 4.87 -22.55
CA LEU A 104 -6.64 4.99 -23.83
C LEU A 104 -5.41 5.88 -23.66
N GLY A 105 -4.23 5.39 -24.04
CA GLY A 105 -3.00 6.15 -24.05
C GLY A 105 -2.89 7.13 -25.21
N VAL A 106 -1.70 7.73 -25.38
CA VAL A 106 -1.43 8.68 -26.46
C VAL A 106 -1.45 7.96 -27.80
N ARG A 107 -2.49 8.23 -28.60
CA ARG A 107 -2.71 7.58 -29.90
C ARG A 107 -1.78 8.10 -31.01
N LYS A 108 -1.51 7.23 -31.98
CA LYS A 108 -0.86 7.57 -33.25
C LYS A 108 -1.82 7.29 -34.41
N SER A 109 -2.14 8.30 -35.20
CA SER A 109 -3.09 8.19 -36.31
C SER A 109 -2.39 8.11 -37.67
N SER A 110 -2.88 7.22 -38.53
CA SER A 110 -2.56 7.17 -39.95
C SER A 110 -3.81 7.48 -40.79
N GLN A 111 -3.67 7.47 -42.12
CA GLN A 111 -4.82 7.63 -43.01
C GLN A 111 -5.78 6.43 -42.96
N LEU A 112 -5.29 5.23 -42.64
CA LEU A 112 -6.07 3.99 -42.70
C LEU A 112 -6.61 3.58 -41.33
N ASP A 113 -5.86 3.88 -40.27
CA ASP A 113 -6.06 3.35 -38.94
C ASP A 113 -5.57 4.33 -37.85
N VAL A 114 -5.81 3.91 -36.61
CA VAL A 114 -5.29 4.56 -35.41
C VAL A 114 -4.76 3.51 -34.46
N SER A 115 -3.52 3.68 -34.02
CA SER A 115 -2.90 2.91 -32.96
C SER A 115 -3.21 3.58 -31.62
N VAL A 116 -3.84 2.84 -30.70
CA VAL A 116 -4.22 3.33 -29.38
C VAL A 116 -3.57 2.46 -28.29
N PRO A 117 -2.57 2.96 -27.56
CA PRO A 117 -2.04 2.25 -26.40
C PRO A 117 -3.12 2.10 -25.32
N PHE A 118 -3.00 1.10 -24.47
CA PHE A 118 -3.83 0.95 -23.28
C PHE A 118 -3.00 1.26 -22.05
N VAL A 119 -3.61 1.92 -21.08
CA VAL A 119 -2.97 2.37 -19.84
C VAL A 119 -3.72 1.70 -18.68
N SER A 120 -3.02 0.83 -17.95
CA SER A 120 -3.57 0.15 -16.77
C SER A 120 -3.96 1.15 -15.68
N MET A 121 -4.73 0.71 -14.68
CA MET A 121 -5.06 1.58 -13.56
C MET A 121 -3.80 2.00 -12.78
N LEU A 122 -2.82 1.11 -12.64
CA LEU A 122 -1.53 1.44 -12.01
C LEU A 122 -0.75 2.45 -12.85
N ALA A 123 -0.70 2.27 -14.17
CA ALA A 123 -0.03 3.21 -15.07
C ALA A 123 -0.70 4.60 -15.07
N MET A 124 -2.04 4.69 -14.94
CA MET A 124 -2.70 5.98 -14.74
C MET A 124 -2.28 6.69 -13.45
N LEU A 125 -1.89 5.92 -12.41
CA LEU A 125 -1.41 6.46 -11.14
C LEU A 125 0.07 6.88 -11.20
N GLU A 126 0.82 6.59 -12.27
CA GLU A 126 2.20 7.09 -12.47
C GLU A 126 2.23 8.62 -12.71
N ASP A 127 1.19 9.14 -13.35
CA ASP A 127 1.02 10.59 -13.61
C ASP A 127 0.28 11.30 -12.47
N ARG A 128 0.05 10.63 -11.34
CA ARG A 128 -0.59 11.20 -10.14
C ARG A 128 0.43 11.30 -9.02
N TYR A 129 0.54 12.48 -8.43
CA TYR A 129 1.54 12.79 -7.41
C TYR A 129 0.90 13.06 -6.06
N LEU A 130 1.46 12.48 -5.00
CA LEU A 130 1.09 12.78 -3.62
C LEU A 130 1.73 14.11 -3.21
N VAL A 131 0.92 15.17 -3.15
CA VAL A 131 1.32 16.54 -2.79
C VAL A 131 0.07 17.33 -2.42
N HIS A 132 0.16 18.26 -1.46
CA HIS A 132 -0.98 19.07 -1.06
C HIS A 132 -1.39 20.06 -2.16
N GLU A 133 -2.66 20.02 -2.53
CA GLU A 133 -3.22 20.88 -3.57
C GLU A 133 -3.16 22.36 -3.19
N GLY A 134 -2.62 23.17 -4.10
CA GLY A 134 -2.51 24.62 -3.93
C GLY A 134 -1.40 25.10 -2.99
N CYS A 135 -0.68 24.20 -2.31
CA CYS A 135 0.37 24.54 -1.34
C CYS A 135 1.80 24.46 -1.88
N PHE A 136 2.04 23.64 -2.90
CA PHE A 136 3.40 23.43 -3.44
C PHE A 136 4.04 24.75 -3.92
N GLY A 137 5.24 25.05 -3.41
CA GLY A 137 6.00 26.26 -3.69
C GLY A 137 5.41 27.55 -3.09
N LYS A 138 4.43 27.47 -2.19
CA LYS A 138 3.81 28.63 -1.52
C LYS A 138 4.46 29.00 -0.17
N GLY A 139 5.39 28.19 0.31
CA GLY A 139 6.17 28.47 1.51
C GLY A 139 7.16 29.63 1.34
N ALA A 140 7.77 30.06 2.45
CA ALA A 140 8.78 31.11 2.42
C ALA A 140 9.94 30.72 1.49
N GLY A 141 10.35 31.64 0.62
CA GLY A 141 11.41 31.37 -0.37
C GLY A 141 11.00 30.43 -1.52
N ASN A 142 9.70 30.22 -1.74
CA ASN A 142 9.14 29.22 -2.69
C ASN A 142 9.40 27.76 -2.25
N SER A 143 9.46 27.51 -0.94
CA SER A 143 9.57 26.17 -0.36
C SER A 143 8.21 25.46 -0.30
N SER A 144 8.22 24.14 -0.06
CA SER A 144 7.03 23.30 0.14
C SER A 144 7.15 22.56 1.49
N PRO A 145 6.80 23.21 2.62
CA PRO A 145 7.05 22.68 3.96
C PRO A 145 6.00 21.67 4.45
N ASP A 146 4.90 21.51 3.72
CA ASP A 146 3.81 20.61 4.09
C ASP A 146 4.22 19.15 3.92
N GLU A 147 3.58 18.27 4.70
CA GLU A 147 3.86 16.82 4.68
C GLU A 147 2.60 16.02 5.00
N PHE A 148 2.46 14.87 4.36
CA PHE A 148 1.51 13.85 4.77
C PHE A 148 2.15 13.04 5.90
N ARG A 149 1.42 12.85 7.00
CA ARG A 149 1.86 12.05 8.13
C ARG A 149 0.81 11.00 8.45
N TRP A 150 1.16 9.73 8.29
CA TRP A 150 0.28 8.59 8.59
C TRP A 150 0.88 7.71 9.66
N VAL A 151 0.03 7.23 10.57
CA VAL A 151 0.43 6.50 11.77
C VAL A 151 -0.43 5.26 11.96
N ASP A 152 0.26 4.14 12.18
CA ASP A 152 -0.27 2.81 12.46
C ASP A 152 -1.24 2.30 11.38
N LEU A 153 -1.06 2.68 10.11
CA LEU A 153 -1.85 2.12 9.00
C LEU A 153 -1.30 0.75 8.60
N SER A 154 -2.17 -0.16 8.13
CA SER A 154 -1.71 -1.34 7.40
C SER A 154 -1.19 -0.96 6.02
N TYR A 155 -0.40 -1.82 5.38
CA TYR A 155 0.13 -1.54 4.05
C TYR A 155 -0.97 -1.25 3.01
N ARG A 156 -2.05 -2.04 3.03
CA ARG A 156 -3.21 -1.82 2.16
C ARG A 156 -4.01 -0.56 2.49
N ALA A 157 -4.03 -0.13 3.75
CA ALA A 157 -4.64 1.12 4.16
C ALA A 157 -3.81 2.34 3.71
N LEU A 158 -2.49 2.25 3.82
CA LEU A 158 -1.56 3.26 3.30
C LEU A 158 -1.70 3.40 1.78
N ALA A 159 -1.80 2.28 1.05
CA ALA A 159 -2.04 2.29 -0.39
C ALA A 159 -3.38 2.98 -0.73
N CYS A 160 -4.47 2.64 -0.01
CA CYS A 160 -5.77 3.30 -0.21
C CYS A 160 -5.70 4.81 0.04
N GLU A 161 -5.07 5.22 1.15
CA GLU A 161 -4.96 6.64 1.49
C GLU A 161 -4.10 7.40 0.46
N THR A 162 -3.02 6.78 -0.04
CA THR A 162 -2.20 7.33 -1.13
C THR A 162 -3.02 7.51 -2.41
N ILE A 163 -3.76 6.49 -2.84
CA ILE A 163 -4.64 6.58 -4.02
C ILE A 163 -5.65 7.70 -3.83
N ARG A 164 -6.36 7.73 -2.69
CA ARG A 164 -7.38 8.74 -2.37
C ARG A 164 -6.86 10.17 -2.46
N GLN A 165 -5.68 10.43 -1.92
CA GLN A 165 -5.03 11.74 -1.93
C GLN A 165 -4.53 12.12 -3.33
N CYS A 166 -4.19 11.13 -4.15
CA CYS A 166 -3.76 11.31 -5.54
C CYS A 166 -4.93 11.42 -6.53
N THR A 167 -6.15 11.06 -6.12
CA THR A 167 -7.35 11.05 -6.96
C THR A 167 -8.46 11.95 -6.40
N GLU A 168 -9.33 11.44 -5.53
CA GLU A 168 -10.56 12.06 -5.04
C GLU A 168 -10.35 13.43 -4.39
N VAL A 169 -9.22 13.62 -3.70
CA VAL A 169 -8.90 14.89 -3.03
C VAL A 169 -8.48 15.97 -4.02
N LYS A 170 -8.01 15.59 -5.22
CA LYS A 170 -7.54 16.52 -6.23
C LYS A 170 -8.68 16.97 -7.14
N PRO A 171 -8.78 18.28 -7.47
CA PRO A 171 -9.80 18.78 -8.39
C PRO A 171 -9.74 18.08 -9.75
N GLY A 172 -10.83 17.41 -10.15
CA GLY A 172 -10.87 16.65 -11.41
C GLY A 172 -9.93 15.45 -11.43
N GLY A 173 -9.53 14.93 -10.26
CA GLY A 173 -8.67 13.76 -10.10
C GLY A 173 -9.41 12.45 -9.83
N GLU A 174 -10.73 12.49 -9.62
CA GLU A 174 -11.55 11.32 -9.31
C GLU A 174 -11.40 10.20 -10.35
N LEU A 175 -11.20 8.98 -9.88
CA LEU A 175 -11.21 7.77 -10.69
C LEU A 175 -12.24 6.81 -10.09
N PRO A 176 -12.86 5.93 -10.87
CA PRO A 176 -13.91 5.02 -10.40
C PRO A 176 -13.30 3.83 -9.65
N ILE A 177 -12.50 4.11 -8.62
CA ILE A 177 -11.80 3.12 -7.79
C ILE A 177 -12.48 3.06 -6.42
N ASP A 178 -12.80 1.86 -5.97
CA ASP A 178 -13.24 1.60 -4.60
C ASP A 178 -12.03 1.30 -3.71
N LEU A 179 -11.98 1.96 -2.55
CA LEU A 179 -10.89 1.90 -1.58
C LEU A 179 -11.37 1.27 -0.26
N PRO A 180 -11.52 -0.06 -0.19
CA PRO A 180 -12.20 -0.72 0.93
C PRO A 180 -11.40 -0.74 2.25
N TYR A 181 -10.10 -0.43 2.22
CA TYR A 181 -9.19 -0.59 3.37
C TYR A 181 -8.82 0.74 4.05
N LEU A 182 -9.52 1.84 3.74
CA LEU A 182 -9.23 3.16 4.32
C LEU A 182 -9.30 3.13 5.86
N GLY A 183 -8.24 3.64 6.50
CA GLY A 183 -8.14 3.77 7.95
C GLY A 183 -7.87 2.47 8.72
N GLU A 184 -7.70 1.34 8.03
CA GLU A 184 -7.33 0.08 8.67
C GLU A 184 -5.95 0.19 9.35
N LYS A 185 -5.83 -0.42 10.53
CA LYS A 185 -4.64 -0.38 11.36
C LYS A 185 -3.70 -1.54 11.08
N GLY A 186 -2.40 -1.28 11.15
CA GLY A 186 -1.35 -2.24 10.87
C GLY A 186 -0.18 -2.16 11.84
N THR A 187 0.78 -3.08 11.67
CA THR A 187 1.94 -3.22 12.57
C THR A 187 3.28 -3.24 11.85
N HIS A 188 3.28 -3.25 10.52
CA HIS A 188 4.49 -3.23 9.70
C HIS A 188 5.10 -1.84 9.64
N GLN A 189 6.43 -1.75 9.57
CA GLN A 189 7.15 -0.50 9.29
C GLN A 189 6.74 0.03 7.90
N LEU A 190 6.22 1.25 7.83
CA LEU A 190 5.72 1.83 6.60
C LEU A 190 6.89 2.32 5.73
N PRO A 191 6.81 2.17 4.39
CA PRO A 191 7.91 2.47 3.49
C PRO A 191 8.15 3.97 3.34
N GLU A 192 9.37 4.39 3.65
CA GLU A 192 9.86 5.74 3.36
C GLU A 192 10.43 5.82 1.93
N MET A 193 10.14 6.93 1.25
CA MET A 193 10.74 7.22 -0.06
C MET A 193 12.07 7.92 0.13
N ALA A 194 13.02 7.66 -0.77
CA ALA A 194 14.32 8.32 -0.73
C ALA A 194 14.15 9.85 -0.80
N GLY A 195 14.89 10.58 0.03
CA GLY A 195 14.78 12.04 0.12
C GLY A 195 13.66 12.56 1.04
N ASP A 196 12.85 11.68 1.65
CA ASP A 196 12.01 12.02 2.81
C ASP A 196 12.77 11.86 4.14
N GLU A 197 14.10 11.85 4.10
CA GLU A 197 14.90 11.97 5.31
C GLU A 197 14.78 13.41 5.82
N GLU A 198 14.76 13.62 7.13
CA GLU A 198 14.99 14.97 7.65
C GLU A 198 16.42 15.38 7.24
N ASP A 199 16.61 16.64 6.81
CA ASP A 199 17.96 17.19 6.72
C ASP A 199 18.66 16.86 8.03
N ALA A 200 19.75 16.08 7.95
CA ALA A 200 20.53 15.74 9.12
C ALA A 200 21.01 17.05 9.74
N THR A 201 20.29 17.54 10.75
CA THR A 201 20.85 18.55 11.63
C THR A 201 22.05 17.86 12.25
N GLU A 202 23.25 18.27 11.84
CA GLU A 202 24.55 17.89 12.41
C GLU A 202 24.69 18.23 13.91
N SER A 203 23.58 18.44 14.61
CA SER A 203 23.58 18.72 16.03
C SER A 203 22.53 17.86 16.72
N SER A 204 22.98 17.19 17.77
CA SER A 204 22.24 16.76 18.95
C SER A 204 21.52 17.92 19.67
N GLU A 205 20.91 18.85 18.92
CA GLU A 205 20.24 20.01 19.45
C GLU A 205 18.92 19.60 20.08
N LYS A 206 18.85 19.86 21.39
CA LYS A 206 17.67 19.65 22.20
C LYS A 206 16.56 20.60 21.75
N THR A 207 15.51 20.07 21.15
CA THR A 207 14.30 20.84 20.81
C THR A 207 13.29 20.77 21.95
N VAL A 208 12.65 21.89 22.27
CA VAL A 208 11.64 21.99 23.34
C VAL A 208 10.40 22.69 22.80
N LYS A 209 9.25 22.02 22.86
CA LYS A 209 7.95 22.57 22.46
C LYS A 209 7.00 22.52 23.65
N THR A 210 6.43 23.67 24.02
CA THR A 210 5.46 23.79 25.11
C THR A 210 4.10 24.21 24.56
N VAL A 211 3.04 23.55 25.05
CA VAL A 211 1.64 23.84 24.72
C VAL A 211 0.88 24.07 26.02
N ASP A 212 0.27 25.24 26.16
CA ASP A 212 -0.52 25.59 27.34
C ASP A 212 -1.91 24.91 27.33
N LYS A 213 -2.41 24.59 28.52
CA LYS A 213 -3.75 24.05 28.79
C LYS A 213 -4.48 24.95 29.77
N SER A 214 -5.80 24.80 29.88
CA SER A 214 -6.62 25.56 30.84
C SER A 214 -6.22 25.36 32.31
N ASP A 215 -5.60 24.22 32.62
CA ASP A 215 -5.21 23.81 33.97
C ASP A 215 -3.72 23.44 34.07
N GLY A 216 -2.87 23.91 33.15
CA GLY A 216 -1.44 23.64 33.18
C GLY A 216 -0.77 23.74 31.81
N TRP A 217 0.20 22.86 31.53
CA TRP A 217 0.95 22.86 30.28
C TRP A 217 1.52 21.48 29.97
N VAL A 218 1.82 21.23 28.69
CA VAL A 218 2.59 20.05 28.25
C VAL A 218 3.85 20.54 27.58
N THR A 219 5.00 20.01 28.02
CA THR A 219 6.28 20.24 27.35
C THR A 219 6.79 18.93 26.75
N THR A 220 7.06 18.94 25.45
CA THR A 220 7.75 17.86 24.73
C THR A 220 9.18 18.31 24.47
N THR A 221 10.14 17.50 24.90
CA THR A 221 11.57 17.70 24.66
C THR A 221 12.09 16.53 23.82
N THR A 222 12.73 16.82 22.69
CA THR A 222 13.38 15.82 21.85
C THR A 222 14.88 16.07 21.86
N GLU A 223 15.67 15.05 22.19
CA GLU A 223 17.13 15.09 22.26
C GLU A 223 17.69 13.78 21.68
N GLY A 224 18.22 13.86 20.45
CA GLY A 224 18.44 12.66 19.63
C GLY A 224 17.15 11.86 19.48
N ASP A 225 17.22 10.54 19.63
CA ASP A 225 16.03 9.66 19.56
C ASP A 225 15.21 9.61 20.86
N THR A 226 15.60 10.35 21.90
CA THR A 226 14.87 10.36 23.17
C THR A 226 13.83 11.46 23.19
N VAL A 227 12.56 11.08 23.38
CA VAL A 227 11.44 12.02 23.55
C VAL A 227 10.99 12.02 25.01
N THR A 228 11.03 13.17 25.66
CA THR A 228 10.51 13.38 27.02
C THR A 228 9.29 14.29 26.98
N VAL A 229 8.14 13.78 27.41
CA VAL A 229 6.90 14.55 27.58
C VAL A 229 6.66 14.78 29.07
N VAL A 230 6.45 16.03 29.47
CA VAL A 230 6.03 16.41 30.82
C VAL A 230 4.65 17.06 30.72
N ASP A 231 3.64 16.39 31.27
CA ASP A 231 2.29 16.95 31.45
C ASP A 231 2.18 17.49 32.88
N HIS A 232 2.08 18.80 33.00
CA HIS A 232 1.94 19.52 34.25
C HIS A 232 0.49 19.99 34.40
N THR A 233 -0.18 19.59 35.48
CA THR A 233 -1.53 20.01 35.82
C THR A 233 -1.55 20.64 37.21
N ASP A 234 -2.11 21.84 37.32
CA ASP A 234 -2.26 22.58 38.58
C ASP A 234 -3.73 22.80 38.90
N LYS A 235 -4.22 22.09 39.93
CA LYS A 235 -5.59 22.24 40.42
C LYS A 235 -5.59 23.07 41.70
N VAL A 236 -6.23 24.24 41.64
CA VAL A 236 -6.40 25.13 42.79
C VAL A 236 -7.85 25.09 43.26
N THR A 237 -8.05 24.87 44.56
CA THR A 237 -9.34 25.10 45.22
C THR A 237 -9.28 26.40 46.02
N SER A 238 -10.35 27.16 45.94
CA SER A 238 -10.48 28.44 46.65
C SER A 238 -11.85 28.56 47.28
N LYS A 239 -11.94 29.36 48.35
CA LYS A 239 -13.19 29.74 48.98
C LYS A 239 -13.22 31.24 49.21
N THR A 240 -14.40 31.83 49.14
CA THR A 240 -14.60 33.22 49.52
C THR A 240 -14.85 33.31 51.01
N VAL A 241 -14.05 34.11 51.71
CA VAL A 241 -14.20 34.39 53.14
C VAL A 241 -14.50 35.87 53.34
N THR A 242 -15.35 36.17 54.32
CA THR A 242 -15.61 37.55 54.73
C THR A 242 -14.55 37.98 55.72
N VAL A 243 -13.78 39.00 55.37
CA VAL A 243 -12.73 39.59 56.20
C VAL A 243 -13.18 40.98 56.65
N LYS A 244 -13.00 41.27 57.94
CA LYS A 244 -13.29 42.58 58.51
C LYS A 244 -12.11 43.53 58.28
N GLU A 245 -12.24 44.42 57.29
CA GLU A 245 -11.27 45.49 57.05
C GLU A 245 -11.58 46.71 57.91
N GLN A 246 -10.56 47.22 58.59
CA GLN A 246 -10.64 48.53 59.24
C GLN A 246 -10.36 49.62 58.22
N TYR A 247 -11.22 50.63 58.19
CA TYR A 247 -11.02 51.84 57.42
C TYR A 247 -11.27 53.04 58.32
N THR A 248 -10.55 54.13 58.06
CA THR A 248 -10.67 55.34 58.85
C THR A 248 -11.52 56.35 58.10
N VAL A 249 -12.57 56.83 58.75
CA VAL A 249 -13.40 57.92 58.24
C VAL A 249 -13.29 59.12 59.16
N TRP A 250 -13.38 60.31 58.57
CA TRP A 250 -13.44 61.56 59.32
C TRP A 250 -14.88 61.87 59.67
N GLU A 251 -15.19 61.97 60.96
CA GLU A 251 -16.52 62.25 61.46
C GLU A 251 -16.41 63.26 62.60
N ASN A 252 -17.13 64.38 62.52
CA ASN A 252 -17.10 65.47 63.51
C ASN A 252 -15.69 65.94 63.93
N GLY A 253 -14.78 66.08 62.96
CA GLY A 253 -13.43 66.60 63.20
C GLY A 253 -12.46 65.64 63.90
N LYS A 254 -12.83 64.36 64.07
CA LYS A 254 -11.96 63.30 64.60
C LYS A 254 -11.89 62.11 63.63
N ARG A 255 -10.73 61.43 63.60
CA ARG A 255 -10.58 60.15 62.89
C ARG A 255 -11.28 59.05 63.69
N VAL A 256 -12.27 58.41 63.09
CA VAL A 256 -12.99 57.27 63.67
C VAL A 256 -12.68 56.03 62.83
N THR A 257 -12.23 54.96 63.48
CA THR A 257 -12.00 53.66 62.84
C THR A 257 -13.31 52.89 62.76
N ARG A 258 -13.74 52.53 61.55
CA ARG A 258 -14.89 51.66 61.30
C ARG A 258 -14.44 50.36 60.65
N THR A 259 -15.27 49.34 60.75
CA THR A 259 -15.01 48.03 60.15
C THR A 259 -16.05 47.78 59.06
N ARG A 260 -15.60 47.29 57.90
CA ARG A 260 -16.48 46.78 56.83
C ARG A 260 -16.16 45.32 56.55
N ASP A 261 -17.20 44.57 56.22
CA ASP A 261 -17.05 43.20 55.75
C ASP A 261 -16.68 43.24 54.26
N VAL A 262 -15.53 42.66 53.92
CA VAL A 262 -15.03 42.55 52.54
C VAL A 262 -14.89 41.08 52.20
N GLN A 263 -15.46 40.68 51.07
CA GLN A 263 -15.27 39.32 50.57
C GLN A 263 -13.88 39.20 49.94
N LYS A 264 -13.10 38.23 50.42
CA LYS A 264 -11.77 37.91 49.91
C LYS A 264 -11.72 36.44 49.54
N THR A 265 -11.30 36.15 48.32
CA THR A 265 -11.05 34.77 47.90
C THR A 265 -9.71 34.31 48.44
N ILE A 266 -9.70 33.21 49.20
CA ILE A 266 -8.48 32.58 49.72
C ILE A 266 -8.32 31.19 49.11
N ARG A 267 -7.07 30.80 48.86
CA ARG A 267 -6.74 29.44 48.42
C ARG A 267 -6.86 28.49 49.60
N THR A 268 -7.48 27.34 49.38
CA THR A 268 -7.72 26.32 50.40
C THR A 268 -7.01 25.01 50.12
N GLY A 269 -6.54 24.84 48.88
CA GLY A 269 -5.80 23.66 48.47
C GLY A 269 -5.22 23.89 47.08
N ARG A 270 -4.05 23.31 46.83
CA ARG A 270 -3.42 23.27 45.53
C ARG A 270 -2.79 21.90 45.35
N THR A 271 -3.07 21.26 44.22
CA THR A 271 -2.48 19.99 43.86
C THR A 271 -1.83 20.13 42.50
N VAL A 272 -0.51 19.97 42.47
CA VAL A 272 0.29 19.95 41.25
C VAL A 272 0.58 18.50 40.91
N THR A 273 0.18 18.07 39.72
CA THR A 273 0.49 16.74 39.18
C THR A 273 1.41 16.90 37.99
N GLU A 274 2.56 16.22 38.03
CA GLU A 274 3.49 16.14 36.90
C GLU A 274 3.61 14.69 36.47
N VAL A 275 3.23 14.40 35.22
CA VAL A 275 3.45 13.10 34.59
C VAL A 275 4.60 13.26 33.60
N LYS A 276 5.73 12.64 33.90
CA LYS A 276 6.89 12.58 33.02
C LYS A 276 6.93 11.25 32.30
N THR A 277 6.87 11.27 30.99
CA THR A 277 7.01 10.11 30.11
C THR A 277 8.29 10.26 29.31
N VAL A 278 9.23 9.33 29.46
CA VAL A 278 10.46 9.26 28.66
C VAL A 278 10.34 8.09 27.70
N THR A 279 10.47 8.35 26.41
CA THR A 279 10.43 7.35 25.35
C THR A 279 11.81 7.25 24.72
N LYS A 280 12.35 6.03 24.62
CA LYS A 280 13.66 5.76 23.99
C LYS A 280 13.53 4.60 23.00
N PRO A 281 14.31 4.57 21.91
CA PRO A 281 14.39 3.40 21.06
C PRO A 281 14.93 2.20 21.85
N LYS A 282 14.43 1.01 21.53
CA LYS A 282 14.93 -0.26 22.04
C LYS A 282 15.11 -1.22 20.86
N GLY A 283 16.19 -1.01 20.11
CA GLY A 283 16.32 -1.56 18.76
C GLY A 283 15.43 -0.82 17.76
N SER A 284 15.27 -1.38 16.57
CA SER A 284 14.65 -0.74 15.40
C SER A 284 13.11 -0.64 15.49
N TYR A 285 12.47 -1.59 16.20
CA TYR A 285 11.01 -1.78 16.16
C TYR A 285 10.28 -1.57 17.49
N MET A 286 11.01 -1.33 18.58
CA MET A 286 10.42 -1.18 19.92
C MET A 286 10.82 0.16 20.53
N VAL A 287 9.94 0.69 21.35
CA VAL A 287 10.22 1.84 22.22
C VAL A 287 10.05 1.44 23.67
N GLU A 288 10.98 1.90 24.50
CA GLU A 288 10.88 1.80 25.94
C GLU A 288 10.26 3.10 26.46
N LYS A 289 9.05 3.01 27.02
CA LYS A 289 8.36 4.11 27.68
C LYS A 289 8.51 3.98 29.18
N THR A 290 9.10 4.98 29.81
CA THR A 290 9.24 5.10 31.26
C THR A 290 8.36 6.23 31.75
N VAL A 291 7.35 5.91 32.55
CA VAL A 291 6.41 6.89 33.12
C VAL A 291 6.71 7.08 34.61
N THR A 292 6.83 8.33 35.03
CA THR A 292 6.94 8.74 36.43
C THR A 292 5.91 9.82 36.73
N LYS A 293 5.05 9.58 37.73
CA LYS A 293 4.04 10.54 38.16
C LYS A 293 4.43 11.13 39.51
N THR A 294 4.45 12.44 39.61
CA THR A 294 4.72 13.17 40.85
C THR A 294 3.52 14.02 41.20
N VAL A 295 2.96 13.83 42.40
CA VAL A 295 1.87 14.64 42.93
C VAL A 295 2.40 15.43 44.12
N THR A 296 2.29 16.75 44.06
CA THR A 296 2.62 17.65 45.15
C THR A 296 1.34 18.32 45.64
N THR A 297 0.97 18.05 46.88
CA THR A 297 -0.21 18.63 47.52
C THR A 297 0.22 19.69 48.52
N TYR A 298 -0.21 20.91 48.29
CA TYR A 298 0.08 22.05 49.15
C TYR A 298 -1.06 22.26 50.15
N SER A 299 -0.67 22.46 51.41
CA SER A 299 -1.57 22.74 52.52
C SER A 299 -1.61 24.24 52.79
N TYR A 300 -2.77 24.75 53.20
CA TYR A 300 -3.00 26.17 53.48
C TYR A 300 -3.63 26.33 54.85
N ASP A 301 -3.31 27.43 55.56
CA ASP A 301 -3.95 27.80 56.81
C ASP A 301 -5.33 28.47 56.58
N GLY A 302 -6.00 28.82 57.68
CA GLY A 302 -7.29 29.49 57.66
C GLY A 302 -7.29 30.89 57.03
N ALA A 303 -6.11 31.51 56.83
CA ALA A 303 -5.95 32.79 56.15
C ALA A 303 -5.54 32.63 54.66
N GLY A 304 -5.40 31.38 54.18
CA GLY A 304 -5.00 31.07 52.82
C GLY A 304 -3.49 31.17 52.58
N LYS A 305 -2.67 31.21 53.63
CA LYS A 305 -1.21 31.15 53.52
C LYS A 305 -0.78 29.69 53.44
N GLU A 306 0.12 29.39 52.52
CA GLU A 306 0.69 28.05 52.38
C GLU A 306 1.47 27.66 53.65
N THR A 307 1.15 26.50 54.21
CA THR A 307 1.73 25.98 55.46
C THR A 307 2.73 24.85 55.23
N GLY A 308 2.74 24.27 54.05
CA GLY A 308 3.67 23.22 53.66
C GLY A 308 3.16 22.43 52.45
N SER A 309 3.94 21.43 52.05
CA SER A 309 3.61 20.56 50.92
C SER A 309 4.01 19.12 51.21
N THR A 310 3.24 18.16 50.72
CA THR A 310 3.63 16.75 50.66
C THR A 310 3.82 16.33 49.21
N LYS A 311 4.89 15.55 48.96
CA LYS A 311 5.24 15.05 47.63
C LYS A 311 5.14 13.54 47.63
N LYS A 312 4.39 12.99 46.67
CA LYS A 312 4.29 11.54 46.41
C LYS A 312 4.71 11.27 44.97
N THR A 313 5.59 10.31 44.77
CA THR A 313 6.03 9.86 43.44
C THR A 313 5.59 8.40 43.23
N GLU A 314 5.01 8.12 42.07
CA GLU A 314 4.62 6.79 41.60
C GLU A 314 5.44 6.45 40.34
N GLY A 315 6.03 5.25 40.30
CA GLY A 315 6.97 4.81 39.27
C GLY A 315 8.45 4.85 39.70
N PRO A 316 9.41 4.68 38.77
CA PRO A 316 9.20 4.56 37.33
C PRO A 316 8.54 3.23 36.95
N THR A 317 7.54 3.30 36.08
CA THR A 317 6.97 2.11 35.40
C THR A 317 7.47 2.11 33.97
N THR A 318 8.13 1.02 33.58
CA THR A 318 8.69 0.85 32.24
C THR A 318 7.82 -0.14 31.45
N THR A 319 7.31 0.29 30.31
CA THR A 319 6.70 -0.58 29.31
C THR A 319 7.56 -0.62 28.06
N VAL A 320 7.60 -1.79 27.42
CA VAL A 320 8.16 -1.95 26.08
C VAL A 320 6.98 -2.12 25.15
N GLU A 321 6.83 -1.19 24.23
CA GLU A 321 5.77 -1.17 23.24
C GLU A 321 6.39 -1.15 21.84
N GLN A 322 5.65 -1.63 20.85
CA GLN A 322 6.06 -1.50 19.46
C GLN A 322 6.16 -0.01 19.12
N LYS A 323 7.22 0.36 18.40
CA LYS A 323 7.39 1.73 17.88
C LYS A 323 6.13 2.03 17.04
N PRO A 324 5.42 3.15 17.29
CA PRO A 324 4.34 3.57 16.41
C PRO A 324 4.90 3.61 14.99
N VAL A 325 4.20 2.96 14.07
CA VAL A 325 4.70 2.96 12.72
C VAL A 325 4.20 4.23 12.06
N GLU A 326 5.15 5.07 11.69
CA GLU A 326 4.88 6.35 11.07
C GLU A 326 5.58 6.42 9.73
N VAL A 327 4.91 7.02 8.75
CA VAL A 327 5.52 7.45 7.50
C VAL A 327 5.22 8.91 7.24
N ARG A 328 6.18 9.60 6.65
CA ARG A 328 6.04 10.98 6.19
C ARG A 328 6.40 11.07 4.73
N TYR A 329 5.53 11.70 3.96
CA TYR A 329 5.80 12.08 2.58
C TYR A 329 5.77 13.60 2.51
N ARG A 330 6.92 14.21 2.24
CA ARG A 330 7.08 15.66 2.26
C ARG A 330 6.88 16.27 0.88
N ASP A 331 6.10 17.34 0.80
CA ASP A 331 5.72 17.93 -0.48
C ASP A 331 6.93 18.37 -1.32
N PHE A 332 8.05 18.79 -0.70
CA PHE A 332 9.26 19.16 -1.44
C PHE A 332 9.88 17.98 -2.21
N ASN A 333 9.61 16.74 -1.80
CA ASN A 333 10.12 15.51 -2.41
C ASN A 333 9.15 14.91 -3.44
N VAL A 334 8.22 15.72 -3.96
CA VAL A 334 7.18 15.31 -4.91
C VAL A 334 7.69 14.51 -6.11
N THR A 335 8.94 14.72 -6.54
CA THR A 335 9.56 13.97 -7.64
C THR A 335 9.64 12.47 -7.38
N ASN A 336 9.67 12.06 -6.10
CA ASN A 336 9.70 10.66 -5.66
C ASN A 336 8.32 10.16 -5.17
N HIS A 337 7.27 10.97 -5.29
CA HIS A 337 5.93 10.68 -4.72
C HIS A 337 4.87 10.45 -5.79
N ARG A 338 5.24 9.78 -6.89
CA ARG A 338 4.22 9.22 -7.78
C ARG A 338 3.43 8.17 -7.02
N CYS A 339 2.12 8.16 -7.18
CA CYS A 339 1.24 7.22 -6.50
C CYS A 339 1.66 5.77 -6.80
N ALA A 340 1.95 5.46 -8.07
CA ALA A 340 2.43 4.14 -8.46
C ALA A 340 3.77 3.74 -7.80
N ASP A 341 4.70 4.68 -7.62
CA ASP A 341 6.00 4.39 -7.00
C ASP A 341 5.86 4.10 -5.51
N ILE A 342 4.96 4.80 -4.82
CA ILE A 342 4.63 4.52 -3.42
C ILE A 342 3.97 3.14 -3.30
N LEU A 343 3.02 2.81 -4.17
CA LEU A 343 2.40 1.48 -4.21
C LEU A 343 3.45 0.37 -4.46
N ARG A 344 4.38 0.57 -5.40
CA ARG A 344 5.50 -0.35 -5.64
C ARG A 344 6.41 -0.48 -4.43
N ALA A 345 6.69 0.63 -3.73
CA ALA A 345 7.47 0.61 -2.50
C ALA A 345 6.77 -0.20 -1.39
N ILE A 346 5.45 -0.09 -1.26
CA ILE A 346 4.64 -0.90 -0.34
C ILE A 346 4.72 -2.38 -0.71
N ALA A 347 4.47 -2.74 -1.99
CA ALA A 347 4.54 -4.13 -2.45
C ALA A 347 5.92 -4.76 -2.23
N ASN A 348 6.98 -4.00 -2.50
CA ASN A 348 8.37 -4.48 -2.40
C ASN A 348 8.95 -4.40 -0.99
N SER A 349 8.20 -3.90 -0.01
CA SER A 349 8.63 -3.88 1.38
C SER A 349 8.69 -5.29 1.95
N ALA A 350 9.45 -5.49 3.03
CA ALA A 350 9.47 -6.77 3.73
C ALA A 350 8.05 -7.10 4.25
N GLY A 351 7.49 -8.22 3.77
CA GLY A 351 6.09 -8.58 4.03
C GLY A 351 5.07 -7.70 3.31
N GLY A 352 5.45 -7.05 2.21
CA GLY A 352 4.55 -6.27 1.37
C GLY A 352 3.44 -7.14 0.76
N PRO A 353 2.21 -6.62 0.61
CA PRO A 353 1.08 -7.38 0.11
C PRO A 353 1.06 -7.42 -1.42
N ASP A 354 0.48 -8.49 -1.98
CA ASP A 354 -0.03 -8.49 -3.34
C ASP A 354 -1.14 -7.45 -3.45
N MET A 355 -1.18 -6.70 -4.55
CA MET A 355 -2.14 -5.63 -4.80
C MET A 355 -2.65 -5.67 -6.24
N GLN A 356 -3.96 -5.50 -6.43
CA GLN A 356 -4.58 -5.58 -7.76
C GLN A 356 -5.79 -4.66 -7.89
N PHE A 357 -6.00 -4.12 -9.10
CA PHE A 357 -7.22 -3.41 -9.47
C PHE A 357 -8.11 -4.33 -10.31
N ARG A 358 -9.23 -4.81 -9.76
CA ARG A 358 -10.17 -5.68 -10.49
C ARG A 358 -11.33 -4.87 -11.05
N PRO A 359 -11.54 -4.82 -12.38
CA PRO A 359 -12.70 -4.15 -12.95
C PRO A 359 -13.96 -4.94 -12.60
N TYR A 360 -15.07 -4.24 -12.38
CA TYR A 360 -16.39 -4.84 -12.22
C TYR A 360 -17.46 -3.91 -12.81
N LEU A 361 -18.51 -4.51 -13.34
CA LEU A 361 -19.69 -3.81 -13.84
C LEU A 361 -20.64 -3.54 -12.67
N THR A 362 -21.09 -2.31 -12.52
CA THR A 362 -22.06 -1.93 -11.49
C THR A 362 -23.42 -2.57 -11.75
N GLU A 363 -24.24 -2.68 -10.70
CA GLU A 363 -25.56 -3.32 -10.77
C GLU A 363 -26.52 -2.66 -11.79
N ASP A 364 -26.32 -1.38 -12.10
CA ASP A 364 -27.08 -0.66 -13.13
C ASP A 364 -26.73 -1.09 -14.56
N GLY A 365 -25.67 -1.88 -14.75
CA GLY A 365 -25.17 -2.32 -16.04
C GLY A 365 -24.57 -1.22 -16.91
N GLN A 366 -24.29 -0.03 -16.35
CA GLN A 366 -23.88 1.16 -17.11
C GLN A 366 -22.51 1.70 -16.71
N HIS A 367 -21.97 1.36 -15.54
CA HIS A 367 -20.67 1.87 -15.10
C HIS A 367 -19.68 0.73 -14.85
N ILE A 368 -18.43 0.98 -15.22
CA ILE A 368 -17.29 0.18 -14.81
C ILE A 368 -16.57 0.88 -13.68
N ARG A 369 -16.34 0.12 -12.61
CA ARG A 369 -15.56 0.54 -11.46
C ARG A 369 -14.45 -0.47 -11.20
N TYR A 370 -13.48 -0.07 -10.39
CA TYR A 370 -12.32 -0.88 -10.05
C TYR A 370 -12.30 -1.10 -8.57
N ARG A 371 -12.25 -2.36 -8.14
CA ARG A 371 -11.99 -2.67 -6.74
C ARG A 371 -10.50 -2.78 -6.52
N PHE A 372 -9.96 -1.93 -5.65
CA PHE A 372 -8.61 -2.14 -5.14
C PHE A 372 -8.63 -3.28 -4.12
N LEU A 373 -7.93 -4.37 -4.44
CA LEU A 373 -7.78 -5.54 -3.58
C LEU A 373 -6.32 -5.68 -3.18
N ALA A 374 -6.10 -6.03 -1.92
CA ALA A 374 -4.77 -6.20 -1.38
C ALA A 374 -4.73 -7.23 -0.25
N GLY A 375 -3.61 -7.93 -0.15
CA GLY A 375 -3.26 -8.74 1.02
C GLY A 375 -3.22 -7.91 2.30
N SER A 376 -3.43 -8.56 3.44
CA SER A 376 -3.36 -7.97 4.77
C SER A 376 -1.97 -8.16 5.39
N ASP A 377 -1.71 -7.45 6.50
CA ASP A 377 -0.50 -7.66 7.31
C ASP A 377 -0.36 -9.11 7.82
N GLY A 378 -1.47 -9.86 7.97
CA GLY A 378 -1.45 -11.25 8.43
C GLY A 378 -1.37 -12.29 7.30
N ASP A 379 -1.71 -11.89 6.08
CA ASP A 379 -1.69 -12.74 4.88
C ASP A 379 -1.46 -11.82 3.68
N VAL A 380 -0.23 -11.85 3.17
CA VAL A 380 0.24 -10.95 2.11
C VAL A 380 -0.41 -11.25 0.77
N TYR A 381 -1.02 -12.41 0.59
CA TYR A 381 -1.62 -12.81 -0.68
C TYR A 381 -3.04 -12.23 -0.84
N LEU A 382 -3.47 -12.11 -2.10
CA LEU A 382 -4.84 -11.71 -2.40
C LEU A 382 -5.83 -12.74 -1.84
N HIS A 383 -6.88 -12.26 -1.18
CA HIS A 383 -7.91 -13.13 -0.67
C HIS A 383 -8.61 -13.88 -1.82
N GLN A 384 -8.80 -15.19 -1.63
CA GLN A 384 -9.46 -16.06 -2.59
C GLN A 384 -10.67 -16.74 -1.95
N ASP A 385 -11.85 -16.51 -2.52
CA ASP A 385 -13.10 -17.11 -2.03
C ASP A 385 -13.25 -18.58 -2.42
N LYS A 386 -12.64 -19.00 -3.53
CA LYS A 386 -12.79 -20.34 -4.12
C LYS A 386 -11.50 -20.80 -4.79
N ARG A 387 -11.06 -22.01 -4.47
CA ARG A 387 -9.94 -22.70 -5.16
C ARG A 387 -10.45 -23.44 -6.38
N LEU A 388 -9.88 -23.14 -7.55
CA LEU A 388 -10.22 -23.79 -8.81
C LEU A 388 -9.33 -24.99 -9.06
N SER A 389 -9.82 -25.96 -9.84
CA SER A 389 -9.07 -27.15 -10.21
C SER A 389 -8.93 -27.26 -11.73
N LEU A 390 -7.72 -27.60 -12.17
CA LEU A 390 -7.36 -27.85 -13.55
C LEU A 390 -6.77 -29.26 -13.64
N ALA A 391 -6.99 -29.93 -14.76
CA ALA A 391 -6.51 -31.28 -15.00
C ALA A 391 -5.78 -31.33 -16.33
N TYR A 392 -4.69 -32.08 -16.35
CA TYR A 392 -3.96 -32.51 -17.52
C TYR A 392 -3.72 -34.02 -17.42
N ALA A 393 -4.06 -34.75 -18.48
CA ALA A 393 -3.74 -36.17 -18.63
C ALA A 393 -3.25 -36.44 -20.05
N ALA A 394 -2.08 -37.07 -20.17
CA ALA A 394 -1.45 -37.32 -21.45
C ALA A 394 -2.34 -38.17 -22.38
N GLY A 395 -2.65 -37.62 -23.56
CA GLY A 395 -3.47 -38.30 -24.56
C GLY A 395 -4.98 -38.23 -24.34
N GLU A 396 -5.44 -37.45 -23.36
CA GLU A 396 -6.87 -37.23 -23.08
C GLU A 396 -7.25 -35.74 -23.30
N ALA A 397 -8.54 -35.47 -23.49
CA ALA A 397 -9.06 -34.11 -23.46
C ALA A 397 -9.19 -33.66 -22.01
N CYS A 398 -8.61 -32.52 -21.66
CA CYS A 398 -8.54 -32.04 -20.28
C CYS A 398 -8.76 -30.54 -20.20
N THR A 399 -8.95 -30.01 -18.98
CA THR A 399 -9.19 -28.57 -18.77
C THR A 399 -7.94 -27.72 -18.88
N LEU A 400 -6.76 -28.31 -18.75
CA LEU A 400 -5.46 -27.69 -19.02
C LEU A 400 -4.76 -28.47 -20.12
N GLU A 401 -4.46 -27.77 -21.21
CA GLU A 401 -3.82 -28.31 -22.41
C GLU A 401 -2.40 -27.77 -22.56
N ASN A 402 -1.64 -28.32 -23.51
CA ASN A 402 -0.34 -27.80 -23.96
C ASN A 402 0.64 -27.48 -22.81
N ILE A 403 0.66 -28.35 -21.80
CA ILE A 403 1.45 -28.10 -20.60
C ILE A 403 2.95 -28.12 -20.89
N THR A 404 3.66 -27.11 -20.38
CA THR A 404 5.12 -27.03 -20.41
C THR A 404 5.66 -26.85 -19.00
N VAL A 405 6.83 -27.44 -18.73
CA VAL A 405 7.50 -27.36 -17.43
C VAL A 405 8.90 -26.79 -17.68
N ASP A 406 9.08 -25.50 -17.36
CA ASP A 406 10.38 -24.86 -17.36
C ASP A 406 11.09 -25.20 -16.04
N ARG A 407 12.41 -25.43 -16.08
CA ARG A 407 13.20 -25.78 -14.88
C ARG A 407 14.35 -24.81 -14.67
N ALA A 408 14.63 -24.52 -13.40
CA ALA A 408 15.73 -23.66 -12.99
C ALA A 408 16.67 -24.40 -12.04
N GLN A 409 17.96 -24.09 -12.17
CA GLN A 409 19.01 -24.64 -11.31
C GLN A 409 18.89 -24.08 -9.87
N PRO A 410 19.22 -24.90 -8.85
CA PRO A 410 19.30 -24.43 -7.47
C PRO A 410 20.47 -23.45 -7.26
N MET A 411 20.37 -22.64 -6.21
CA MET A 411 21.37 -21.68 -5.74
C MET A 411 21.86 -22.08 -4.35
N MET A 412 23.17 -22.25 -4.17
CA MET A 412 23.71 -22.71 -2.87
C MET A 412 24.33 -21.59 -2.05
N ARG A 413 24.64 -20.45 -2.68
CA ARG A 413 25.20 -19.28 -2.00
C ARG A 413 24.61 -17.98 -2.51
N VAL A 414 24.33 -17.10 -1.55
CA VAL A 414 23.91 -15.72 -1.80
C VAL A 414 24.85 -14.78 -1.06
N TYR A 415 25.54 -13.93 -1.83
CA TYR A 415 26.33 -12.83 -1.31
C TYR A 415 25.45 -11.58 -1.14
N GLY A 416 25.05 -11.30 0.09
CA GLY A 416 24.29 -10.12 0.47
C GLY A 416 25.19 -8.88 0.61
N VAL A 417 24.80 -7.78 -0.03
CA VAL A 417 25.46 -6.46 0.04
C VAL A 417 24.44 -5.42 0.53
N GLY A 418 24.68 -4.87 1.71
CA GLY A 418 23.80 -3.91 2.39
C GLY A 418 24.24 -2.45 2.23
N ALA A 419 23.82 -1.60 3.16
CA ALA A 419 24.22 -0.20 3.23
C ALA A 419 25.73 -0.02 3.54
N GLY A 420 26.29 1.12 3.14
CA GLY A 420 27.68 1.51 3.40
C GLY A 420 28.49 1.76 2.13
N THR A 421 29.72 2.27 2.30
CA THR A 421 30.61 2.61 1.19
C THR A 421 31.99 1.96 1.34
N GLY A 422 32.56 1.54 0.21
CA GLY A 422 33.90 0.96 0.14
C GLY A 422 34.06 -0.27 1.05
N SER A 423 35.09 -0.26 1.90
CA SER A 423 35.37 -1.36 2.83
C SER A 423 34.43 -1.40 4.04
N GLY A 424 33.59 -0.38 4.23
CA GLY A 424 32.60 -0.30 5.30
C GLY A 424 31.23 -0.86 4.92
N THR A 425 31.05 -1.34 3.68
CA THR A 425 29.78 -1.89 3.21
C THR A 425 29.39 -3.13 4.01
N LEU A 426 28.16 -3.14 4.50
CA LEU A 426 27.58 -4.28 5.21
C LEU A 426 27.50 -5.48 4.26
N THR A 427 28.01 -6.63 4.68
CA THR A 427 28.00 -7.84 3.84
C THR A 427 27.59 -9.07 4.66
N TYR A 428 26.94 -10.03 4.00
CA TYR A 428 26.53 -11.29 4.61
C TYR A 428 26.57 -12.42 3.57
N LEU A 429 27.00 -13.62 3.98
CA LEU A 429 26.94 -14.83 3.16
C LEU A 429 25.85 -15.75 3.72
N ALA A 430 24.84 -16.04 2.91
CA ALA A 430 23.92 -17.15 3.16
C ALA A 430 24.38 -18.37 2.35
N GLU A 431 24.47 -19.54 2.97
CA GLU A 431 24.86 -20.78 2.27
C GLU A 431 24.05 -22.01 2.69
N ASP A 432 23.77 -22.88 1.71
CA ASP A 432 23.27 -24.24 1.88
C ASP A 432 23.99 -25.15 0.88
N LEU A 433 24.99 -25.90 1.38
CA LEU A 433 25.80 -26.81 0.57
C LEU A 433 25.25 -28.25 0.58
N SER A 434 24.02 -28.47 1.05
CA SER A 434 23.44 -29.81 1.15
C SER A 434 23.43 -30.54 -0.20
N LEU A 435 23.09 -29.85 -1.30
CA LEU A 435 23.06 -30.41 -2.65
C LEU A 435 24.45 -30.70 -3.23
N VAL A 436 25.47 -29.91 -2.86
CA VAL A 436 26.86 -30.09 -3.32
C VAL A 436 27.53 -31.27 -2.61
N ASN A 437 27.09 -31.58 -1.38
CA ASN A 437 27.68 -32.65 -0.57
C ASN A 437 26.97 -34.02 -0.73
N ARG A 438 26.05 -34.14 -1.70
CA ARG A 438 25.38 -35.42 -2.01
C ARG A 438 26.35 -36.39 -2.70
N HIS A 439 26.01 -37.68 -2.68
CA HIS A 439 26.76 -38.71 -3.40
C HIS A 439 26.77 -38.44 -4.93
N ASP A 440 25.64 -37.95 -5.46
CA ASP A 440 25.55 -37.38 -6.81
C ASP A 440 25.37 -35.86 -6.65
N PRO A 441 26.47 -35.08 -6.70
CA PRO A 441 26.46 -33.69 -6.27
C PRO A 441 25.98 -32.75 -7.39
N TRP A 442 25.24 -31.72 -6.99
CA TRP A 442 24.99 -30.57 -7.86
C TRP A 442 26.24 -29.69 -7.98
N PRO A 443 26.47 -29.02 -9.13
CA PRO A 443 27.49 -27.99 -9.23
C PRO A 443 27.17 -26.83 -8.28
N LEU A 444 28.21 -26.20 -7.74
CA LEU A 444 28.05 -25.00 -6.92
C LEU A 444 27.57 -23.84 -7.81
N VAL A 445 26.41 -23.27 -7.47
CA VAL A 445 25.85 -22.08 -8.12
C VAL A 445 25.70 -20.98 -7.07
N GLU A 446 26.11 -19.76 -7.44
CA GLU A 446 26.24 -18.62 -6.55
C GLU A 446 25.56 -17.39 -7.17
N THR A 447 24.99 -16.54 -6.32
CA THR A 447 24.34 -15.28 -6.73
C THR A 447 24.58 -14.17 -5.71
N THR A 448 24.16 -12.95 -6.04
CA THR A 448 24.26 -11.76 -5.19
C THR A 448 22.88 -11.22 -4.86
N PHE A 449 22.71 -10.70 -3.64
CA PHE A 449 21.54 -9.93 -3.21
C PHE A 449 21.99 -8.55 -2.76
N GLN A 450 21.28 -7.49 -3.15
CA GLN A 450 21.63 -6.12 -2.77
C GLN A 450 20.45 -5.41 -2.14
N ASP A 451 20.68 -4.82 -0.97
CA ASP A 451 19.72 -3.95 -0.29
C ASP A 451 20.46 -2.75 0.30
N SER A 452 20.55 -1.67 -0.46
CA SER A 452 21.27 -0.46 -0.04
C SER A 452 20.63 0.27 1.14
N LYS A 453 19.41 -0.10 1.55
CA LYS A 453 18.72 0.44 2.73
C LYS A 453 18.89 -0.44 3.96
N ALA A 454 19.46 -1.65 3.83
CA ALA A 454 19.76 -2.51 4.96
C ALA A 454 20.96 -1.96 5.75
N GLU A 455 20.69 -1.11 6.75
CA GLU A 455 21.69 -0.55 7.66
C GLU A 455 22.06 -1.52 8.80
N GLU A 456 21.25 -2.55 9.02
CA GLU A 456 21.45 -3.54 10.09
C GLU A 456 21.73 -4.94 9.53
N ILE A 457 22.68 -5.64 10.15
CA ILE A 457 23.06 -7.02 9.75
C ILE A 457 21.88 -8.00 9.82
N GLY A 458 20.90 -7.76 10.70
CA GLY A 458 19.70 -8.59 10.82
C GLY A 458 18.81 -8.51 9.58
N LEU A 459 18.61 -7.30 9.04
CA LEU A 459 17.84 -7.08 7.82
C LEU A 459 18.54 -7.69 6.59
N LEU A 460 19.83 -7.39 6.42
CA LEU A 460 20.61 -7.95 5.31
C LEU A 460 20.66 -9.48 5.36
N ARG A 461 20.85 -10.04 6.57
CA ARG A 461 20.81 -11.50 6.79
C ARG A 461 19.45 -12.06 6.38
N SER A 462 18.36 -11.47 6.85
CA SER A 462 17.02 -11.95 6.54
C SER A 462 16.75 -11.95 5.03
N GLY A 463 17.11 -10.88 4.33
CA GLY A 463 16.94 -10.78 2.87
C GLY A 463 17.78 -11.80 2.10
N ALA A 464 19.09 -11.87 2.37
CA ALA A 464 19.97 -12.82 1.69
C ALA A 464 19.59 -14.29 1.98
N THR A 465 19.20 -14.60 3.22
CA THR A 465 18.71 -15.91 3.60
C THR A 465 17.36 -16.23 2.93
N ALA A 466 16.45 -15.27 2.78
CA ALA A 466 15.19 -15.47 2.05
C ALA A 466 15.43 -15.78 0.57
N VAL A 467 16.34 -15.06 -0.10
CA VAL A 467 16.75 -15.35 -1.48
C VAL A 467 17.31 -16.77 -1.59
N LEU A 468 18.16 -17.18 -0.65
CA LEU A 468 18.69 -18.54 -0.63
C LEU A 468 17.56 -19.56 -0.48
N TYR A 469 16.69 -19.44 0.53
CA TYR A 469 15.61 -20.39 0.77
C TYR A 469 14.62 -20.49 -0.41
N ALA A 470 14.37 -19.40 -1.12
CA ALA A 470 13.52 -19.39 -2.31
C ALA A 470 14.16 -20.14 -3.51
N ASN A 471 15.49 -20.29 -3.54
CA ASN A 471 16.21 -20.81 -4.71
C ASN A 471 17.11 -22.02 -4.42
N ARG A 472 17.19 -22.49 -3.17
CA ARG A 472 18.16 -23.54 -2.76
C ARG A 472 17.85 -24.94 -3.28
N GLU A 473 16.62 -25.18 -3.73
CA GLU A 473 16.16 -26.43 -4.30
C GLU A 473 15.98 -26.25 -5.82
N PRO A 474 16.13 -27.31 -6.64
CA PRO A 474 15.74 -27.25 -8.04
C PRO A 474 14.30 -26.78 -8.16
N LEU A 475 14.06 -25.83 -9.05
CA LEU A 475 12.75 -25.21 -9.21
C LEU A 475 12.15 -25.57 -10.57
N MET A 476 10.84 -25.57 -10.62
CA MET A 476 10.07 -25.68 -11.85
C MET A 476 9.00 -24.58 -11.93
N GLN A 477 8.63 -24.23 -13.15
CA GLN A 477 7.49 -23.37 -13.45
C GLN A 477 6.62 -24.07 -14.50
N VAL A 478 5.34 -24.21 -14.17
CA VAL A 478 4.36 -24.83 -15.06
C VAL A 478 3.59 -23.77 -15.83
N LYS A 479 3.38 -24.03 -17.12
CA LYS A 479 2.48 -23.26 -17.99
C LYS A 479 1.55 -24.22 -18.71
N GLY A 480 0.38 -23.74 -19.09
CA GLY A 480 -0.54 -24.48 -19.96
C GLY A 480 -1.65 -23.58 -20.49
N GLU A 481 -2.47 -24.12 -21.37
CA GLU A 481 -3.56 -23.39 -22.02
C GLU A 481 -4.92 -23.88 -21.50
N ILE A 482 -5.84 -22.95 -21.26
CA ILE A 482 -7.26 -23.25 -21.10
C ILE A 482 -8.03 -22.66 -22.29
N ASN A 483 -9.26 -23.12 -22.51
CA ASN A 483 -10.18 -22.50 -23.44
C ASN A 483 -11.40 -21.96 -22.69
N ALA A 484 -11.60 -20.65 -22.75
CA ALA A 484 -12.70 -19.95 -22.07
C ALA A 484 -14.09 -20.29 -22.63
N PHE A 485 -14.16 -20.94 -23.80
CA PHE A 485 -15.40 -21.50 -24.35
C PHE A 485 -15.73 -22.90 -23.83
N ASP A 486 -14.84 -23.56 -23.10
CA ASP A 486 -15.10 -24.91 -22.61
C ASP A 486 -16.21 -24.92 -21.57
N GLU A 487 -17.13 -25.85 -21.75
CA GLU A 487 -18.31 -26.01 -20.91
C GLU A 487 -18.58 -27.47 -20.59
N SER A 488 -19.26 -27.68 -19.47
CA SER A 488 -19.83 -28.97 -19.09
C SER A 488 -21.30 -28.80 -18.77
N ALA A 489 -22.16 -29.52 -19.51
CA ALA A 489 -23.62 -29.44 -19.37
C ALA A 489 -24.18 -28.00 -19.47
N GLY A 490 -23.61 -27.18 -20.35
CA GLY A 490 -24.00 -25.78 -20.54
C GLY A 490 -23.51 -24.84 -19.45
N VAL A 491 -22.58 -25.26 -18.59
CA VAL A 491 -21.92 -24.42 -17.59
C VAL A 491 -20.46 -24.20 -17.99
N PRO A 492 -20.01 -22.94 -18.15
CA PRO A 492 -18.61 -22.65 -18.44
C PRO A 492 -17.69 -23.24 -17.36
N LEU A 493 -16.63 -23.93 -17.79
CA LEU A 493 -15.65 -24.51 -16.88
C LEU A 493 -14.73 -23.42 -16.29
N HIS A 494 -14.32 -22.47 -17.13
CA HIS A 494 -13.36 -21.42 -16.77
C HIS A 494 -13.83 -20.04 -17.28
N PRO A 495 -14.93 -19.48 -16.74
CA PRO A 495 -15.42 -18.19 -17.19
C PRO A 495 -14.42 -17.08 -16.83
N LEU A 496 -13.90 -16.38 -17.84
CA LEU A 496 -12.97 -15.26 -17.61
C LEU A 496 -13.65 -14.15 -16.79
N GLY A 497 -12.84 -13.45 -15.98
CA GLY A 497 -13.35 -12.50 -15.00
C GLY A 497 -14.05 -13.17 -13.81
N SER A 498 -13.83 -14.47 -13.58
CA SER A 498 -14.21 -15.16 -12.32
C SER A 498 -13.01 -15.60 -11.48
N PHE A 499 -11.81 -15.50 -12.03
CA PHE A 499 -10.54 -15.78 -11.39
C PHE A 499 -9.48 -14.83 -11.96
N TRP A 500 -8.42 -14.60 -11.19
CA TRP A 500 -7.37 -13.65 -11.54
C TRP A 500 -6.01 -14.16 -11.07
N PRO A 501 -4.90 -13.63 -11.63
CA PRO A 501 -3.59 -13.81 -11.04
C PRO A 501 -3.57 -13.45 -9.56
N GLY A 502 -2.80 -14.20 -8.78
CA GLY A 502 -2.72 -14.16 -7.32
C GLY A 502 -3.52 -15.26 -6.64
N GLU A 503 -4.44 -15.91 -7.36
CA GLU A 503 -5.29 -16.97 -6.82
C GLU A 503 -4.64 -18.36 -6.92
N MET A 504 -4.97 -19.25 -5.98
CA MET A 504 -4.47 -20.64 -5.93
C MET A 504 -5.32 -21.60 -6.77
N PHE A 505 -4.65 -22.55 -7.40
CA PHE A 505 -5.23 -23.60 -8.22
C PHE A 505 -4.73 -24.97 -7.74
N ASP A 506 -5.58 -25.98 -7.87
CA ASP A 506 -5.18 -27.39 -7.82
C ASP A 506 -5.00 -27.91 -9.24
N VAL A 507 -3.75 -28.14 -9.64
CA VAL A 507 -3.41 -28.63 -10.98
C VAL A 507 -3.08 -30.11 -10.89
N SER A 508 -3.97 -30.96 -11.39
CA SER A 508 -3.71 -32.39 -11.53
C SER A 508 -2.94 -32.64 -12.82
N ILE A 509 -1.76 -33.26 -12.71
CA ILE A 509 -0.92 -33.62 -13.86
C ILE A 509 -0.73 -35.13 -13.85
N GLN A 510 -1.07 -35.79 -14.96
CA GLN A 510 -0.94 -37.23 -15.14
C GLN A 510 -0.28 -37.57 -16.48
N GLY A 511 0.66 -38.51 -16.46
CA GLY A 511 1.34 -39.03 -17.64
C GLY A 511 2.34 -38.06 -18.27
N PHE A 512 2.81 -37.04 -17.54
CA PHE A 512 3.86 -36.16 -18.04
C PHE A 512 5.22 -36.91 -18.05
N PRO A 513 6.05 -36.82 -19.10
CA PRO A 513 7.18 -37.73 -19.28
C PRO A 513 8.25 -37.72 -18.17
N ASP A 514 8.50 -36.56 -17.56
CA ASP A 514 9.59 -36.36 -16.59
C ASP A 514 9.13 -35.60 -15.33
N LEU A 515 7.81 -35.56 -15.08
CA LEU A 515 7.21 -34.98 -13.88
C LEU A 515 6.29 -36.04 -13.24
N PRO A 516 6.42 -36.34 -11.93
CA PRO A 516 5.59 -37.32 -11.27
C PRO A 516 4.10 -36.98 -11.35
N ASP A 517 3.26 -38.01 -11.45
CA ASP A 517 1.81 -37.84 -11.39
C ASP A 517 1.39 -37.30 -10.02
N GLY A 518 0.49 -36.32 -10.00
CA GLY A 518 0.05 -35.72 -8.75
C GLY A 518 -0.92 -34.55 -8.90
N VAL A 519 -1.33 -34.01 -7.76
CA VAL A 519 -2.07 -32.75 -7.66
C VAL A 519 -1.13 -31.73 -7.02
N TYR A 520 -0.90 -30.65 -7.76
CA TYR A 520 0.01 -29.59 -7.38
C TYR A 520 -0.79 -28.34 -7.02
N GLY A 521 -0.60 -27.84 -5.80
CA GLY A 521 -1.15 -26.55 -5.39
C GLY A 521 -0.29 -25.42 -5.91
N MET A 522 -0.79 -24.67 -6.89
CA MET A 522 -0.02 -23.66 -7.61
C MET A 522 -0.73 -22.31 -7.58
N ARG A 523 0.01 -21.22 -7.37
CA ARG A 523 -0.52 -19.85 -7.52
C ARG A 523 -0.48 -19.44 -8.98
N LEU A 524 -1.56 -18.86 -9.50
CA LEU A 524 -1.58 -18.30 -10.85
C LEU A 524 -0.82 -16.97 -10.85
N MET A 525 0.27 -16.87 -11.60
CA MET A 525 1.08 -15.64 -11.65
C MET A 525 0.71 -14.74 -12.79
N GLN A 526 0.31 -15.33 -13.91
CA GLN A 526 -0.01 -14.58 -15.11
C GLN A 526 -1.03 -15.33 -15.97
N MET A 527 -1.89 -14.55 -16.62
CA MET A 527 -2.77 -15.01 -17.70
C MET A 527 -2.41 -14.21 -18.95
N SER A 528 -2.48 -14.82 -20.12
CA SER A 528 -2.34 -14.13 -21.40
C SER A 528 -3.16 -14.80 -22.49
N GLY A 529 -3.51 -14.06 -23.54
CA GLY A 529 -4.28 -14.59 -24.65
C GLY A 529 -4.40 -13.60 -25.79
N ASP A 530 -5.32 -13.88 -26.71
CA ASP A 530 -5.58 -13.06 -27.89
C ASP A 530 -7.09 -12.89 -28.13
N GLU A 531 -7.50 -12.55 -29.36
CA GLU A 531 -8.92 -12.44 -29.72
C GLU A 531 -9.70 -13.76 -29.68
N THR A 532 -9.01 -14.88 -29.50
CA THR A 532 -9.63 -16.19 -29.34
C THR A 532 -10.08 -16.43 -27.89
N GLY A 533 -10.62 -17.63 -27.63
CA GLY A 533 -10.91 -18.10 -26.28
C GLY A 533 -9.73 -18.78 -25.58
N LYS A 534 -8.58 -18.92 -26.25
CA LYS A 534 -7.41 -19.57 -25.67
C LYS A 534 -6.70 -18.64 -24.69
N VAL A 535 -6.39 -19.16 -23.51
CA VAL A 535 -5.70 -18.41 -22.46
C VAL A 535 -4.54 -19.24 -21.93
N GLU A 536 -3.33 -18.72 -22.09
CA GLU A 536 -2.14 -19.26 -21.45
C GLU A 536 -2.13 -18.85 -19.97
N LEU A 537 -1.93 -19.84 -19.10
CA LEU A 537 -1.78 -19.68 -17.67
C LEU A 537 -0.32 -19.98 -17.31
N THR A 538 0.33 -19.04 -16.64
CA THR A 538 1.65 -19.24 -16.05
C THR A 538 1.51 -19.28 -14.53
N PHE A 539 1.93 -20.40 -13.95
CA PHE A 539 1.89 -20.60 -12.51
C PHE A 539 3.19 -20.13 -11.84
N ASP A 540 3.15 -19.99 -10.52
CA ASP A 540 4.28 -19.58 -9.70
C ASP A 540 5.37 -20.64 -9.71
N ILE A 541 6.58 -20.19 -9.42
CA ILE A 541 7.74 -21.05 -9.33
C ILE A 541 7.61 -21.89 -8.06
N MET A 542 7.86 -23.19 -8.17
CA MET A 542 7.82 -24.12 -7.05
C MET A 542 8.99 -25.09 -7.09
N ALA A 543 9.23 -25.79 -5.98
CA ALA A 543 10.23 -26.85 -5.95
C ALA A 543 9.86 -27.95 -6.98
N ASP A 544 10.84 -28.37 -7.77
CA ASP A 544 10.72 -29.53 -8.63
C ASP A 544 10.68 -30.79 -7.75
N PRO A 545 9.66 -31.67 -7.86
CA PRO A 545 9.57 -32.88 -7.06
C PRO A 545 10.63 -33.95 -7.43
N VAL A 546 11.33 -33.80 -8.56
CA VAL A 546 12.35 -34.72 -9.04
C VAL A 546 13.73 -34.30 -8.49
N THR A 547 13.91 -34.40 -7.16
CA THR A 547 15.16 -34.04 -6.44
C THR A 547 15.89 -35.18 -5.79
#